data_AF-A0A972F4G1-F1
#
_entry.id   AF-A0A972F4G1-F1
#
_cell.length_a   1.000
_cell.length_b   1.000
_cell.length_c   1.000
_cell.angle_alpha   90.00
_cell.angle_beta   90.00
_cell.angle_gamma   90.00
#
_symmetry.space_group_name_H-M   'P 1'
#
loop_
_entity.id
_entity.type
_entity.pdbx_description
1 polymer ?
#
loop_
_entity_poly.entity_id
_entity_poly.type
_entity_poly.pdbx_seq_one_letter_code
_entity_poly.pdbx_strand_id
1 'polypeptide(L)'
;MKQAVIDIGSNSIRLSLYSVESDCDFKILFKEKIMAGLAGYVEDGALSAEGIARACSALLEFKNTLELLNIKRASVFATASLRNVSNTQEALKKIEAATGFVIELLSGEEEAQLGYAGAMQELQISGGVFVDIGGASTELVTFEGGDVKTFMSFSVGSLSLYRSCVKNILPNTASLKRIEDTLRTEIDEKSLLPIEKR
;
A
#
# COMPACT_ATOMS: atom_id res chain seq x y z
N MET A 1 13.99 -11.15 -18.73
CA MET A 1 13.18 -9.94 -19.06
C MET A 1 13.27 -8.93 -17.92
N LYS A 2 13.26 -7.62 -18.18
CA LYS A 2 13.25 -6.60 -17.11
C LYS A 2 11.82 -6.12 -16.83
N GLN A 3 11.43 -6.07 -15.56
CA GLN A 3 10.09 -5.63 -15.13
C GLN A 3 10.21 -4.53 -14.07
N ALA A 4 9.61 -3.38 -14.32
CA ALA A 4 9.53 -2.28 -13.36
C ALA A 4 8.15 -2.23 -12.73
N VAL A 5 8.13 -2.06 -11.41
CA VAL A 5 6.91 -1.95 -10.61
C VAL A 5 7.00 -0.67 -9.78
N ILE A 6 5.97 0.15 -9.84
CA ILE A 6 5.83 1.34 -9.01
C ILE A 6 4.62 1.16 -8.07
N ASP A 7 4.89 1.18 -6.77
CA ASP A 7 3.89 1.13 -5.70
C ASP A 7 3.69 2.54 -5.13
N ILE A 8 2.47 3.06 -5.22
CA ILE A 8 2.04 4.33 -4.63
C ILE A 8 1.40 4.06 -3.26
N GLY A 9 2.24 3.94 -2.24
CA GLY A 9 1.82 3.76 -0.85
C GLY A 9 1.51 5.08 -0.12
N SER A 10 0.93 4.94 1.07
CA SER A 10 0.50 6.09 1.90
C SER A 10 1.67 6.92 2.46
N ASN A 11 2.80 6.28 2.77
CA ASN A 11 3.98 6.92 3.32
C ASN A 11 5.07 7.15 2.26
N SER A 12 5.21 6.22 1.33
CA SER A 12 6.27 6.24 0.32
C SER A 12 5.78 5.71 -1.01
N ILE A 13 6.36 6.22 -2.08
CA ILE A 13 6.21 5.65 -3.42
C ILE A 13 7.53 4.93 -3.73
N ARG A 14 7.45 3.69 -4.24
CA ARG A 14 8.62 2.84 -4.47
C ARG A 14 8.68 2.40 -5.92
N LEU A 15 9.85 2.50 -6.54
CA LEU A 15 10.18 1.87 -7.81
C LEU A 15 11.07 0.67 -7.54
N SER A 16 10.66 -0.51 -8.03
CA SER A 16 11.48 -1.72 -8.02
C SER A 16 11.64 -2.26 -9.44
N LEU A 17 12.87 -2.54 -9.84
CA LEU A 17 13.21 -3.15 -11.12
C LEU A 17 13.73 -4.57 -10.89
N TYR A 18 13.15 -5.52 -11.59
CA TYR A 18 13.49 -6.94 -11.50
C TYR A 18 14.04 -7.45 -12.84
N SER A 19 15.02 -8.35 -12.79
CA SER A 19 15.27 -9.34 -13.85
C SER A 19 14.41 -10.55 -13.55
N VAL A 20 13.72 -11.04 -14.58
CA VAL A 20 12.87 -12.22 -14.54
C VAL A 20 13.41 -13.21 -15.56
N GLU A 21 14.01 -14.30 -15.11
CA GLU A 21 14.65 -15.30 -15.98
C GLU A 21 13.70 -16.48 -16.30
N SER A 22 12.88 -16.90 -15.33
CA SER A 22 11.84 -17.93 -15.46
C SER A 22 10.66 -17.62 -14.53
N ASP A 23 9.59 -18.41 -14.61
CA ASP A 23 8.47 -18.30 -13.67
C ASP A 23 8.99 -18.40 -12.23
N CYS A 24 8.66 -17.39 -11.43
CA CYS A 24 9.04 -17.24 -10.02
C CYS A 24 10.53 -16.97 -9.71
N ASP A 25 11.39 -16.71 -10.69
CA ASP A 25 12.78 -16.26 -10.42
C ASP A 25 12.93 -14.75 -10.62
N PHE A 26 12.88 -14.01 -9.52
CA PHE A 26 12.93 -12.55 -9.49
C PHE A 26 14.23 -12.06 -8.86
N LYS A 27 15.11 -11.48 -9.67
CA LYS A 27 16.31 -10.80 -9.19
C LYS A 27 16.12 -9.30 -9.17
N ILE A 28 16.20 -8.68 -8.00
CA ILE A 28 16.18 -7.22 -7.88
C ILE A 28 17.43 -6.63 -8.55
N LEU A 29 17.23 -5.74 -9.51
CA LEU A 29 18.28 -4.99 -10.20
C LEU A 29 18.44 -3.58 -9.64
N PHE A 30 17.35 -2.94 -9.26
CA PHE A 30 17.34 -1.57 -8.78
C PHE A 30 16.11 -1.33 -7.89
N LYS A 31 16.28 -0.50 -6.87
CA LYS A 31 15.21 -0.03 -5.99
C LYS A 31 15.42 1.44 -5.68
N GLU A 32 14.33 2.20 -5.75
CA GLU A 32 14.28 3.59 -5.36
C GLU A 32 13.02 3.83 -4.53
N LYS A 33 13.15 4.71 -3.53
CA LYS A 33 12.06 5.02 -2.61
C LYS A 33 12.00 6.51 -2.38
N ILE A 34 10.83 7.09 -2.63
CA ILE A 34 10.55 8.49 -2.36
C ILE A 34 9.58 8.56 -1.18
N MET A 35 9.97 9.28 -0.13
CA MET A 35 9.09 9.58 1.01
C MET A 35 8.10 10.69 0.59
N ALA A 36 6.98 10.27 0.00
CA ALA A 36 5.95 11.18 -0.49
C ALA A 36 4.98 11.60 0.63
N GLY A 37 4.73 10.73 1.62
CA GLY A 37 3.83 11.00 2.72
C GLY A 37 2.43 11.40 2.26
N LEU A 38 1.84 10.70 1.28
CA LEU A 38 0.55 11.07 0.67
C LEU A 38 -0.60 11.12 1.66
N ALA A 39 -0.63 10.24 2.67
CA ALA A 39 -1.60 10.34 3.77
C ALA A 39 -1.44 11.64 4.58
N GLY A 40 -0.30 12.33 4.43
CA GLY A 40 0.04 13.69 4.85
C GLY A 40 -0.90 14.77 4.29
N TYR A 41 -1.41 14.57 3.08
CA TYR A 41 -2.11 15.57 2.28
C TYR A 41 -3.62 15.29 2.17
N VAL A 42 -4.15 14.37 2.98
CA VAL A 42 -5.59 14.10 3.02
C VAL A 42 -6.25 15.08 3.98
N GLU A 43 -7.17 15.87 3.44
CA GLU A 43 -7.98 16.87 4.15
C GLU A 43 -9.45 16.60 3.86
N ASP A 44 -10.28 16.52 4.91
CA ASP A 44 -11.70 16.20 4.81
C ASP A 44 -12.01 14.95 3.96
N GLY A 45 -11.13 13.95 4.04
CA GLY A 45 -11.22 12.68 3.31
C GLY A 45 -10.83 12.78 1.84
N ALA A 46 -10.42 13.94 1.32
CA ALA A 46 -9.95 14.13 -0.05
C ALA A 46 -8.43 14.32 -0.09
N LEU A 47 -7.77 13.82 -1.14
CA LEU A 47 -6.36 14.15 -1.39
C LEU A 47 -6.26 15.58 -1.91
N SER A 48 -5.50 16.43 -1.22
CA SER A 48 -5.33 17.83 -1.61
C SER A 48 -4.60 17.97 -2.95
N ALA A 49 -4.72 19.15 -3.57
CA ALA A 49 -4.01 19.46 -4.79
C ALA A 49 -2.48 19.36 -4.63
N GLU A 50 -1.96 19.69 -3.44
CA GLU A 50 -0.55 19.54 -3.09
C GLU A 50 -0.15 18.07 -3.03
N GLY A 51 -1.00 17.20 -2.45
CA GLY A 51 -0.79 15.75 -2.43
C GLY A 51 -0.73 15.15 -3.84
N ILE A 52 -1.63 15.57 -4.73
CA ILE A 52 -1.63 15.16 -6.14
C ILE A 52 -0.34 15.63 -6.82
N ALA A 53 0.06 16.89 -6.65
CA ALA A 53 1.29 17.42 -7.21
C ALA A 53 2.53 16.67 -6.69
N ARG A 54 2.54 16.29 -5.40
CA ARG A 54 3.60 15.50 -4.78
C ARG A 54 3.73 14.11 -5.40
N ALA A 55 2.61 13.43 -5.64
CA ALA A 55 2.57 12.14 -6.33
C ALA A 55 3.08 12.27 -7.77
N CYS A 56 2.61 13.28 -8.52
CA CYS A 56 3.08 13.55 -9.88
C CYS A 56 4.59 13.78 -9.93
N SER A 57 5.12 14.60 -9.03
CA SER A 57 6.56 14.87 -8.96
C SER A 57 7.39 13.60 -8.75
N ALA A 58 6.96 12.73 -7.83
CA ALA A 58 7.67 11.47 -7.57
C ALA A 58 7.60 10.50 -8.75
N LEU A 59 6.46 10.42 -9.44
CA LEU A 59 6.31 9.58 -10.62
C LEU A 59 7.11 10.11 -11.81
N LEU A 60 7.22 11.42 -12.00
CA LEU A 60 8.08 12.02 -13.02
C LEU A 60 9.56 11.77 -12.74
N GLU A 61 9.97 11.77 -11.47
CA GLU A 61 11.33 11.38 -11.07
C GLU A 61 11.61 9.93 -11.45
N PHE A 62 10.70 9.00 -11.13
CA PHE A 62 10.82 7.60 -11.56
C PHE A 62 10.77 7.43 -13.08
N LYS A 63 10.00 8.25 -13.80
CA LYS A 63 9.99 8.24 -15.27
C LYS A 63 11.38 8.55 -15.83
N ASN A 64 12.05 9.58 -15.31
CA ASN A 64 13.43 9.91 -15.69
C ASN A 64 14.39 8.75 -15.36
N THR A 65 14.26 8.14 -14.17
CA THR A 65 15.06 6.97 -13.80
C THR A 65 14.85 5.80 -14.78
N LEU A 66 13.60 5.50 -15.15
CA LEU A 66 13.28 4.43 -16.09
C LEU A 66 13.82 4.71 -17.50
N GLU A 67 13.76 5.96 -17.96
CA GLU A 67 14.35 6.39 -19.24
C GLU A 67 15.86 6.17 -19.27
N LEU A 68 16.58 6.58 -18.21
CA LEU A 68 18.03 6.37 -18.08
C LEU A 68 18.40 4.88 -18.06
N LEU A 69 17.54 4.04 -17.48
CA LEU A 69 17.72 2.59 -17.43
C LEU A 69 17.23 1.85 -18.68
N ASN A 70 16.75 2.57 -19.71
CA ASN A 70 16.14 2.05 -20.92
C ASN A 70 14.96 1.08 -20.66
N ILE A 71 14.15 1.37 -19.64
CA ILE A 71 12.95 0.61 -19.30
C ILE A 71 11.73 1.31 -19.89
N LYS A 72 11.04 0.64 -20.82
CA LYS A 72 9.93 1.24 -21.59
C LYS A 72 8.57 1.17 -20.92
N ARG A 73 8.40 0.25 -19.97
CA ARG A 73 7.10 -0.02 -19.32
C ARG A 73 7.33 -0.27 -17.84
N ALA A 74 6.41 0.25 -17.04
CA ALA A 74 6.30 -0.03 -15.62
C ALA A 74 4.84 -0.32 -15.30
N SER A 75 4.60 -1.31 -14.45
CA SER A 75 3.30 -1.52 -13.83
C SER A 75 3.20 -0.57 -12.65
N VAL A 76 2.18 0.27 -12.61
CA VAL A 76 2.00 1.26 -11.55
C VAL A 76 0.69 0.96 -10.84
N PHE A 77 0.75 0.78 -9.52
CA PHE A 77 -0.43 0.58 -8.73
C PHE A 77 -0.46 1.48 -7.50
N ALA A 78 -1.66 1.73 -6.98
CA ALA A 78 -1.89 2.48 -5.76
C ALA A 78 -2.76 1.70 -4.79
N THR A 79 -2.50 1.89 -3.50
CA THR A 79 -3.20 1.20 -2.42
C THR A 79 -4.06 2.18 -1.62
N ALA A 80 -4.14 2.04 -0.29
CA ALA A 80 -4.91 2.88 0.61
C ALA A 80 -4.70 4.40 0.42
N SER A 81 -3.54 4.82 -0.12
CA SER A 81 -3.20 6.23 -0.38
C SER A 81 -4.17 6.94 -1.33
N LEU A 82 -4.66 6.22 -2.35
CA LEU A 82 -5.60 6.71 -3.34
C LEU A 82 -6.94 5.96 -3.28
N ARG A 83 -6.97 4.75 -2.70
CA ARG A 83 -8.20 3.95 -2.55
C ARG A 83 -9.18 4.57 -1.57
N ASN A 84 -8.67 5.15 -0.48
CA ASN A 84 -9.51 5.55 0.66
C ASN A 84 -9.95 7.03 0.61
N VAL A 85 -9.59 7.78 -0.44
CA VAL A 85 -9.94 9.20 -0.56
C VAL A 85 -11.24 9.40 -1.35
N SER A 86 -12.02 10.43 -1.01
CA SER A 86 -13.31 10.71 -1.65
C SER A 86 -13.19 11.16 -3.11
N ASN A 87 -12.02 11.70 -3.50
CA ASN A 87 -11.74 12.22 -4.83
C ASN A 87 -10.80 11.33 -5.66
N THR A 88 -10.76 10.00 -5.41
CA THR A 88 -9.89 9.04 -6.10
C THR A 88 -9.86 9.22 -7.62
N GLN A 89 -11.02 9.27 -8.27
CA GLN A 89 -11.12 9.35 -9.73
C GLN A 89 -10.54 10.65 -10.29
N GLU A 90 -10.68 11.75 -9.55
CA GLU A 90 -10.09 13.03 -9.92
C GLU A 90 -8.56 12.99 -9.78
N ALA A 91 -8.08 12.46 -8.65
CA ALA A 91 -6.65 12.31 -8.39
C ALA A 91 -5.99 11.41 -9.45
N LEU A 92 -6.55 10.25 -9.76
CA LEU A 92 -6.03 9.33 -10.78
C LEU A 92 -5.95 10.00 -12.15
N LYS A 93 -7.01 10.68 -12.60
CA LYS A 93 -7.01 11.39 -13.90
C LYS A 93 -5.94 12.49 -13.95
N LYS A 94 -5.79 13.27 -12.88
CA LYS A 94 -4.78 14.34 -12.82
C LYS A 94 -3.35 13.76 -12.84
N ILE A 95 -3.13 12.66 -12.12
CA ILE A 95 -1.81 12.00 -12.09
C ILE A 95 -1.49 11.37 -13.44
N GLU A 96 -2.43 10.66 -14.05
CA GLU A 96 -2.27 10.06 -15.37
C GLU A 96 -1.99 11.14 -16.43
N ALA A 97 -2.76 12.22 -16.45
CA ALA A 97 -2.57 13.32 -17.39
C ALA A 97 -1.18 14.00 -17.25
N ALA A 98 -0.66 14.11 -16.02
CA ALA A 98 0.62 14.75 -15.77
C ALA A 98 1.83 13.84 -16.04
N THR A 99 1.69 12.53 -15.81
CA THR A 99 2.83 11.59 -15.79
C THR A 99 2.84 10.65 -17.00
N GLY A 100 1.67 10.34 -17.54
CA GLY A 100 1.44 9.31 -18.54
C GLY A 100 1.36 7.89 -17.98
N PHE A 101 1.41 7.72 -16.66
CA PHE A 101 1.22 6.41 -16.04
C PHE A 101 -0.26 6.14 -15.79
N VAL A 102 -0.75 5.02 -16.35
CA VAL A 102 -2.03 4.43 -15.96
C VAL A 102 -1.83 3.76 -14.61
N ILE A 103 -2.61 4.17 -13.62
CA ILE A 103 -2.50 3.65 -12.25
C ILE A 103 -3.61 2.63 -12.02
N GLU A 104 -3.21 1.41 -11.70
CA GLU A 104 -4.11 0.36 -11.21
C GLU A 104 -4.42 0.59 -9.72
N LEU A 105 -5.70 0.68 -9.38
CA LEU A 105 -6.10 0.85 -8.00
C LEU A 105 -6.41 -0.51 -7.39
N LEU A 106 -5.58 -0.98 -6.46
CA LEU A 106 -5.77 -2.27 -5.82
C LEU A 106 -6.82 -2.19 -4.73
N SER A 107 -7.76 -3.13 -4.72
CA SER A 107 -8.59 -3.42 -3.56
C SER A 107 -7.72 -3.89 -2.38
N GLY A 108 -8.27 -3.82 -1.16
CA GLY A 108 -7.54 -4.30 0.03
C GLY A 108 -7.29 -5.80 -0.01
N GLU A 109 -8.16 -6.57 -0.67
CA GLU A 109 -7.98 -8.00 -0.85
C GLU A 109 -6.86 -8.31 -1.85
N GLU A 110 -6.79 -7.60 -2.98
CA GLU A 110 -5.69 -7.75 -3.95
C GLU A 110 -4.35 -7.35 -3.34
N GLU A 111 -4.31 -6.27 -2.54
CA GLU A 111 -3.12 -5.86 -1.79
C GLU A 111 -2.67 -6.97 -0.80
N ALA A 112 -3.60 -7.53 -0.04
CA ALA A 112 -3.32 -8.63 0.88
C ALA A 112 -2.81 -9.89 0.14
N GLN A 113 -3.41 -10.23 -1.00
CA GLN A 113 -3.01 -11.34 -1.87
C GLN A 113 -1.60 -11.17 -2.40
N LEU A 114 -1.29 -10.01 -2.98
CA LEU A 114 0.02 -9.71 -3.56
C LEU A 114 1.10 -9.63 -2.48
N GLY A 115 0.79 -9.02 -1.32
CA GLY A 115 1.69 -8.97 -0.18
C GLY A 115 2.04 -10.35 0.36
N TYR A 116 1.03 -11.20 0.56
CA TYR A 116 1.22 -12.60 0.96
C TYR A 116 2.04 -13.38 -0.07
N ALA A 117 1.67 -13.31 -1.34
CA ALA A 117 2.37 -14.01 -2.42
C ALA A 117 3.85 -13.60 -2.48
N GLY A 118 4.15 -12.30 -2.33
CA GLY A 118 5.52 -11.79 -2.28
C GLY A 118 6.30 -12.30 -1.07
N ALA A 119 5.71 -12.29 0.13
CA ALA A 119 6.36 -12.77 1.35
C ALA A 119 6.65 -14.29 1.31
N MET A 120 5.74 -15.08 0.72
CA MET A 120 5.91 -16.54 0.63
C MET A 120 7.02 -16.98 -0.33
N GLN A 121 7.44 -16.12 -1.27
CA GLN A 121 8.61 -16.41 -2.11
C GLN A 121 9.89 -16.61 -1.28
N GLU A 122 10.00 -15.94 -0.13
CA GLU A 122 11.20 -16.00 0.72
C GLU A 122 11.01 -16.93 1.93
N LEU A 123 9.86 -16.88 2.60
CA LEU A 123 9.66 -17.59 3.88
C LEU A 123 9.31 -19.08 3.74
N GLN A 124 8.64 -19.49 2.66
CA GLN A 124 8.23 -20.88 2.39
C GLN A 124 7.55 -21.59 3.60
N ILE A 125 6.72 -20.88 4.35
CA ILE A 125 5.98 -21.41 5.49
C ILE A 125 4.61 -21.96 5.07
N SER A 126 4.19 -23.07 5.67
CA SER A 126 2.95 -23.79 5.28
C SER A 126 1.71 -23.42 6.10
N GLY A 127 1.84 -22.65 7.19
CA GLY A 127 0.69 -22.18 7.95
C GLY A 127 1.01 -21.00 8.85
N GLY A 128 0.01 -20.14 9.09
CA GLY A 128 0.13 -18.99 9.97
C GLY A 128 -0.81 -17.85 9.60
N VAL A 129 -0.44 -16.66 10.10
CA VAL A 129 -1.11 -15.40 9.78
C VAL A 129 -0.03 -14.44 9.25
N PHE A 130 -0.20 -14.00 8.02
CA PHE A 130 0.56 -12.91 7.45
C PHE A 130 -0.13 -11.60 7.81
N VAL A 131 0.62 -10.62 8.29
CA VAL A 131 0.12 -9.28 8.64
C VAL A 131 1.06 -8.24 8.04
N ASP A 132 0.52 -7.35 7.22
CA ASP A 132 1.23 -6.19 6.69
C ASP A 132 0.62 -4.91 7.27
N ILE A 133 1.41 -4.13 7.99
CA ILE A 133 0.96 -2.88 8.62
C ILE A 133 1.49 -1.72 7.81
N GLY A 134 0.61 -1.18 6.97
CA GLY A 134 0.88 -0.01 6.15
C GLY A 134 0.76 1.32 6.90
N GLY A 135 0.76 2.40 6.12
CA GLY A 135 0.55 3.76 6.63
C GLY A 135 -0.91 4.08 6.92
N ALA A 136 -1.83 3.61 6.08
CA ALA A 136 -3.27 3.89 6.18
C ALA A 136 -4.15 2.64 6.19
N SER A 137 -3.59 1.46 5.94
CA SER A 137 -4.28 0.17 6.03
C SER A 137 -3.40 -0.88 6.70
N THR A 138 -4.06 -1.98 7.09
CA THR A 138 -3.41 -3.19 7.60
C THR A 138 -4.05 -4.38 6.90
N GLU A 139 -3.24 -5.22 6.27
CA GLU A 139 -3.66 -6.41 5.55
C GLU A 139 -3.38 -7.66 6.39
N LEU A 140 -4.29 -8.63 6.34
CA LEU A 140 -4.19 -9.88 7.07
C LEU A 140 -4.57 -11.05 6.16
N VAL A 141 -3.71 -12.08 6.14
CA VAL A 141 -3.95 -13.33 5.41
C VAL A 141 -3.76 -14.52 6.33
N THR A 142 -4.81 -15.32 6.50
CA THR A 142 -4.71 -16.61 7.21
C THR A 142 -4.47 -17.72 6.19
N PHE A 143 -3.56 -18.64 6.48
CA PHE A 143 -3.23 -19.73 5.57
C PHE A 143 -2.84 -20.99 6.34
N GLU A 144 -3.13 -22.15 5.75
CA GLU A 144 -2.86 -23.46 6.33
C GLU A 144 -2.71 -24.49 5.22
N GLY A 145 -1.68 -25.34 5.33
CA GLY A 145 -1.31 -26.31 4.29
C GLY A 145 -0.73 -25.67 3.03
N GLY A 146 -0.29 -24.41 3.09
CA GLY A 146 0.10 -23.60 1.92
C GLY A 146 -1.07 -22.94 1.20
N ASP A 147 -2.31 -23.23 1.60
CA ASP A 147 -3.51 -22.64 1.02
C ASP A 147 -4.01 -21.47 1.85
N VAL A 148 -4.34 -20.36 1.18
CA VAL A 148 -5.00 -19.22 1.83
C VAL A 148 -6.42 -19.58 2.23
N LYS A 149 -6.81 -19.19 3.45
CA LYS A 149 -8.16 -19.37 4.01
C LYS A 149 -8.96 -18.08 4.01
N THR A 150 -8.34 -16.95 4.36
CA THR A 150 -9.05 -15.67 4.44
C THR A 150 -8.11 -14.51 4.10
N PHE A 151 -8.65 -13.51 3.39
CA PHE A 151 -8.05 -12.20 3.21
C PHE A 151 -8.88 -11.15 3.94
N MET A 152 -8.22 -10.28 4.68
CA MET A 152 -8.84 -9.11 5.31
C MET A 152 -7.94 -7.90 5.09
N SER A 153 -8.54 -6.74 4.90
CA SER A 153 -7.84 -5.45 4.90
C SER A 153 -8.63 -4.52 5.79
N PHE A 154 -7.95 -3.84 6.70
CA PHE A 154 -8.53 -2.90 7.66
C PHE A 154 -8.08 -1.49 7.31
N SER A 155 -8.96 -0.50 7.41
CA SER A 155 -8.69 0.90 7.06
C SER A 155 -7.92 1.65 8.17
N VAL A 156 -7.02 0.94 8.84
CA VAL A 156 -6.19 1.44 9.94
C VAL A 156 -4.73 1.09 9.66
N GLY A 157 -3.86 2.09 9.75
CA GLY A 157 -2.42 1.93 9.58
C GLY A 157 -1.64 2.88 10.47
N SER A 158 -0.33 2.67 10.56
CA SER A 158 0.56 3.38 11.50
C SER A 158 0.46 4.91 11.44
N LEU A 159 0.47 5.48 10.23
CA LEU A 159 0.44 6.94 10.03
C LEU A 159 -0.97 7.52 10.25
N SER A 160 -2.02 6.83 9.79
CA SER A 160 -3.41 7.24 10.02
C SER A 160 -3.75 7.27 11.52
N LEU A 161 -3.37 6.22 12.26
CA LEU A 161 -3.57 6.12 13.72
C LEU A 161 -2.75 7.18 14.45
N TYR A 162 -1.51 7.43 14.03
CA TYR A 162 -0.70 8.51 14.61
C TYR A 162 -1.42 9.85 14.47
N ARG A 163 -1.90 10.20 13.26
CA ARG A 163 -2.56 11.48 13.00
C ARG A 163 -3.89 11.65 13.74
N SER A 164 -4.73 10.61 13.78
CA SER A 164 -6.05 10.71 14.40
C SER A 164 -5.99 10.64 15.92
N CYS A 165 -5.05 9.85 16.47
CA CYS A 165 -5.03 9.54 17.90
C CYS A 165 -3.93 10.26 18.68
N VAL A 166 -2.83 10.69 18.07
CA VAL A 166 -1.67 11.25 18.78
C VAL A 166 -1.63 12.77 18.64
N LYS A 167 -1.89 13.49 19.73
CA LYS A 167 -1.91 14.96 19.76
C LYS A 167 -0.55 15.63 20.02
N ASN A 168 0.39 14.89 20.58
CA ASN A 168 1.74 15.35 20.92
C ASN A 168 2.76 14.66 20.01
N ILE A 169 4.03 15.07 20.06
CA ILE A 169 5.09 14.42 19.27
C ILE A 169 5.17 12.92 19.55
N LEU A 170 5.07 12.52 20.82
CA LEU A 170 5.09 11.12 21.25
C LEU A 170 3.72 10.67 21.78
N PRO A 171 3.36 9.39 21.58
CA PRO A 171 2.18 8.79 22.21
C PRO A 171 2.27 8.86 23.73
N ASN A 172 1.14 9.19 24.38
CA ASN A 172 0.96 9.04 25.82
C ASN A 172 -0.16 8.01 26.09
N THR A 173 -0.42 7.68 27.35
CA THR A 173 -1.44 6.70 27.75
C THR A 173 -2.81 6.99 27.13
N ALA A 174 -3.22 8.26 27.04
CA ALA A 174 -4.50 8.62 26.43
C ALA A 174 -4.50 8.41 24.91
N SER A 175 -3.38 8.67 24.22
CA SER A 175 -3.24 8.36 22.79
C SER A 175 -3.25 6.86 22.53
N LEU A 176 -2.57 6.07 23.37
CA LEU A 176 -2.57 4.60 23.26
C LEU A 176 -3.99 4.04 23.43
N LYS A 177 -4.76 4.55 24.40
CA LYS A 177 -6.16 4.15 24.58
C LYS A 177 -7.01 4.46 23.35
N ARG A 178 -6.88 5.66 22.76
CA ARG A 178 -7.60 6.02 21.51
C ARG A 178 -7.22 5.11 20.34
N ILE A 179 -5.94 4.75 20.21
CA ILE A 179 -5.48 3.80 19.19
C ILE A 179 -6.15 2.44 19.40
N GLU A 180 -6.14 1.92 20.63
CA GLU A 180 -6.77 0.64 20.96
C GLU A 180 -8.28 0.66 20.69
N ASP A 181 -8.99 1.71 21.11
CA ASP A 181 -10.43 1.86 20.88
C ASP A 181 -10.75 1.94 19.36
N THR A 182 -9.92 2.63 18.58
CA THR A 182 -10.06 2.72 17.11
C THR A 182 -9.83 1.37 16.44
N LEU A 183 -8.77 0.65 16.86
CA LEU A 183 -8.46 -0.69 16.34
C LEU A 183 -9.59 -1.68 16.66
N ARG A 184 -10.11 -1.67 17.89
CA ARG A 184 -11.24 -2.53 18.28
C ARG A 184 -12.48 -2.26 17.44
N THR A 185 -12.82 -0.99 17.24
CA THR A 185 -13.98 -0.60 16.43
C THR A 185 -13.85 -1.12 15.00
N GLU A 186 -12.71 -0.88 14.34
CA GLU A 186 -12.46 -1.34 12.96
C GLU A 186 -12.48 -2.87 12.86
N ILE A 187 -11.86 -3.57 13.82
CA ILE A 187 -11.83 -5.04 13.85
C ILE A 187 -13.23 -5.59 14.09
N ASP A 188 -13.99 -5.06 15.05
CA ASP A 188 -15.34 -5.54 15.37
C ASP A 188 -16.30 -5.32 14.19
N GLU A 189 -16.23 -4.17 13.51
CA GLU A 189 -17.02 -3.88 12.32
C GLU A 189 -16.75 -4.88 11.18
N LYS A 190 -15.50 -5.29 10.97
CA LYS A 190 -15.15 -6.28 9.94
C LYS A 190 -15.30 -7.74 10.38
N SER A 191 -15.22 -8.03 11.67
CA SER A 191 -15.41 -9.37 12.26
C SER A 191 -16.88 -9.81 12.26
N LEU A 192 -17.81 -8.92 11.90
CA LEU A 192 -19.22 -9.25 11.60
C LEU A 192 -19.38 -10.08 10.31
N LEU A 193 -18.33 -10.23 9.49
CA LEU A 193 -18.27 -11.24 8.44
C LEU A 193 -17.85 -12.58 9.07
N PRO A 194 -18.63 -13.67 8.88
CA PRO A 194 -18.43 -14.90 9.63
C PRO A 194 -17.04 -15.47 9.33
N ILE A 195 -16.13 -15.32 10.29
CA ILE A 195 -15.05 -16.28 10.46
C ILE A 195 -15.79 -17.56 10.81
N GLU A 196 -15.97 -18.46 9.83
CA GLU A 196 -16.45 -19.82 10.11
C GLU A 196 -15.54 -20.40 11.19
N LYS A 197 -16.02 -20.36 12.43
CA LYS A 197 -15.41 -21.08 13.54
C LYS A 197 -15.49 -22.55 13.18
N ARG A 198 -14.36 -23.13 12.76
CA ARG A 198 -14.14 -24.57 12.80
C ARG A 198 -13.50 -24.92 14.12
#